data_AF-A0A8T7EYY8-F1
#
_entry.id   AF-A0A8T7EYY8-F1
#
_cell.length_a   1.000
_cell.length_b   1.000
_cell.length_c   1.000
_cell.angle_alpha   90.00
_cell.angle_beta   90.00
_cell.angle_gamma   90.00
#
_symmetry.space_group_name_H-M   'P 1'
#
loop_
_entity.id
_entity.type
_entity.pdbx_description
1 polymer ?
#
loop_
_entity_poly.entity_id
_entity_poly.type
_entity_poly.pdbx_seq_one_letter_code
_entity_poly.pdbx_strand_id
1 'polypeptide(L)' 'MRGIRDHLCDESDPLYCAMADLLSQGEISATLHRIDRVLKSRRYPRPGGGANYPWPPV' A
#
# COMPACT_ATOMS: atom_id res chain seq x y z
N MET A 1 6.49 14.79 9.43
CA MET A 1 6.22 13.35 9.50
C MET A 1 6.18 12.85 8.07
N ARG A 2 7.04 11.91 7.65
CA ARG A 2 6.98 11.32 6.30
C ARG A 2 5.80 10.36 6.22
N GLY A 3 5.10 10.34 5.09
CA GLY A 3 4.00 9.41 4.84
C GLY A 3 4.50 8.09 4.23
N ILE A 4 3.69 7.03 4.28
CA ILE A 4 4.05 5.72 3.72
C ILE A 4 4.48 5.80 2.24
N ARG A 5 3.88 6.72 1.47
CA ARG A 5 4.26 7.00 0.09
C ARG A 5 5.73 7.40 -0.03
N ASP A 6 6.20 8.28 0.84
CA ASP A 6 7.56 8.83 0.77
C ASP A 6 8.59 7.75 1.09
N HIS A 7 8.27 6.85 2.02
CA HIS A 7 9.09 5.68 2.34
C HIS A 7 9.15 4.68 1.17
N LEU A 8 8.03 4.45 0.47
CA LEU A 8 7.97 3.51 -0.66
C LEU A 8 8.53 4.06 -1.98
N CYS A 9 8.79 5.37 -2.07
CA CYS A 9 9.49 5.96 -3.21
C CYS A 9 11.02 5.99 -3.03
N ASP A 10 11.52 5.64 -1.86
CA ASP A 10 12.95 5.66 -1.53
C ASP A 10 13.46 4.23 -1.39
N GLU A 11 14.19 3.75 -2.40
CA GLU A 11 14.68 2.37 -2.42
C GLU A 11 15.69 2.06 -1.29
N SER A 12 16.28 3.10 -0.69
CA SER A 12 17.18 2.95 0.45
C SER A 12 16.45 2.89 1.79
N ASP A 13 15.14 3.14 1.81
CA ASP A 13 14.34 3.15 3.02
C ASP A 13 14.14 1.72 3.56
N PRO A 14 14.30 1.50 4.87
CA PRO A 14 14.09 0.18 5.47
C PRO A 14 12.70 -0.41 5.18
N LEU A 15 11.66 0.42 5.07
CA LEU A 15 10.32 -0.06 4.74
C LEU A 15 10.24 -0.57 3.30
N TYR A 16 10.87 0.14 2.36
CA TYR A 16 10.93 -0.30 0.97
C TYR A 16 11.61 -1.67 0.88
N CYS A 17 12.79 -1.82 1.52
CA CYS A 17 13.53 -3.09 1.55
C CYS A 17 12.66 -4.23 2.11
N ALA A 18 12.02 -4.01 3.25
CA ALA A 18 11.14 -5.02 3.87
C ALA A 18 9.93 -5.38 2.98
N MET A 19 9.39 -4.43 2.21
CA MET A 19 8.31 -4.72 1.28
C MET A 19 8.81 -5.42 0.01
N ALA A 20 10.01 -5.09 -0.49
CA ALA A 20 10.63 -5.74 -1.63
C ALA A 20 10.97 -7.22 -1.38
N ASP A 21 11.18 -7.61 -0.12
CA ASP A 21 11.34 -9.02 0.27
C ASP A 21 10.02 -9.81 0.20
N LEU A 22 8.87 -9.14 0.29
CA LEU A 22 7.54 -9.76 0.36
C LEU A 22 6.74 -9.63 -0.94
N LEU A 23 7.01 -8.59 -1.72
CA LEU A 23 6.22 -8.17 -2.87
C LEU A 23 7.11 -8.02 -4.09
N SER A 24 6.56 -8.34 -5.26
CA SER A 24 7.19 -8.00 -6.52
C SER A 24 7.22 -6.48 -6.74
N GLN A 25 8.16 -6.02 -7.57
CA GLN A 25 8.26 -4.62 -7.98
C GLN A 25 6.95 -4.08 -8.62
N GLY A 26 6.23 -4.95 -9.34
CA GLY A 26 4.92 -4.62 -9.89
C GLY A 26 3.87 -4.38 -8.81
N GLU A 27 3.91 -5.13 -7.71
CA GLU A 27 2.99 -4.95 -6.58
C GLU A 27 3.30 -3.72 -5.75
N ILE A 28 4.58 -3.37 -5.57
CA ILE A 28 4.99 -2.10 -4.95
C ILE A 28 4.48 -0.93 -5.79
N SER A 29 4.72 -0.97 -7.10
CA SER A 29 4.24 0.05 -8.04
C SER A 29 2.70 0.18 -8.03
N ALA A 30 1.98 -0.95 -8.03
CA ALA A 30 0.52 -0.96 -7.92
C ALA A 30 0.03 -0.38 -6.59
N THR A 31 0.76 -0.61 -5.51
CA THR A 31 0.46 -0.07 -4.17
C THR A 31 0.66 1.44 -4.13
N LEU A 32 1.77 1.95 -4.66
CA LEU A 32 2.01 3.39 -4.83
C LEU A 32 0.89 4.07 -5.63
N HIS A 33 0.48 3.47 -6.75
CA HIS A 33 -0.64 3.99 -7.54
C HIS A 33 -1.97 4.02 -6.76
N ARG A 34 -2.26 3.01 -5.94
CA ARG A 34 -3.45 3.00 -5.08
C ARG A 34 -3.38 4.09 -4.02
N ILE A 35 -2.22 4.28 -3.37
CA ILE A 35 -2.01 5.36 -2.40
C ILE A 35 -2.26 6.72 -3.05
N ASP A 36 -1.65 6.96 -4.22
CA ASP A 36 -1.85 8.20 -4.98
C ASP A 36 -3.32 8.45 -5.33
N ARG A 37 -4.06 7.40 -5.72
CA ARG A 37 -5.49 7.50 -6.00
C ARG A 37 -6.30 7.85 -4.75
N VAL A 38 -6.00 7.25 -3.61
CA VAL A 38 -6.70 7.54 -2.33
C VAL A 38 -6.42 8.97 -1.89
N LEU A 39 -5.17 9.41 -1.94
CA LEU A 39 -4.79 10.78 -1.58
C LEU A 39 -5.45 11.82 -2.51
N LYS A 40 -5.48 11.57 -3.82
CA LYS A 40 -6.13 12.45 -4.80
C LYS A 40 -7.64 12.52 -4.63
N SER A 41 -8.30 11.37 -4.46
CA SER A 41 -9.77 11.29 -4.37
C SER A 41 -10.32 11.66 -2.99
N ARG A 42 -9.48 11.60 -1.94
CA ARG A 42 -9.86 11.75 -0.52
C ARG A 42 -11.03 10.86 -0.10
N ARG A 43 -11.21 9.74 -0.80
CA ARG A 43 -12.29 8.79 -0.58
C ARG A 43 -11.69 7.44 -0.24
N TYR A 44 -12.15 6.87 0.87
CA TYR A 44 -11.77 5.52 1.23
C TYR A 44 -12.23 4.54 0.13
N PRO A 45 -11.34 3.65 -0.35
CA PRO A 45 -11.69 2.72 -1.42
C PRO A 45 -12.81 1.79 -0.94
N ARG A 46 -13.78 1.52 -1.81
CA ARG A 46 -14.77 0.48 -1.50
C ARG A 46 -14.04 -0.86 -1.52
N PRO A 47 -14.26 -1.75 -0.52
CA PRO A 47 -13.74 -3.11 -0.60
C PRO A 47 -14.24 -3.75 -1.90
N GLY A 48 -13.36 -4.51 -2.56
CA GLY A 48 -13.75 -5.31 -3.73
C GLY A 48 -14.72 -6.42 -3.33
N GLY A 49 -15.32 -7.11 -4.30
CA GLY A 49 -16.30 -8.18 -4.06
C GLY A 49 -15.74 -9.48 -3.46
N GLY A 50 -14.53 -9.46 -2.89
CA GLY A 50 -13.91 -10.62 -2.25
C GLY A 50 -14.50 -10.89 -0.86
N ALA A 51 -14.14 -12.05 -0.30
CA ALA A 51 -14.51 -12.40 1.08
C ALA A 51 -14.06 -11.29 2.04
N ASN A 52 -14.99 -10.78 2.85
CA ASN A 52 -14.65 -9.92 3.97
C ASN A 52 -14.04 -10.81 5.06
N TYR A 53 -12.75 -10.68 5.30
CA TYR A 53 -12.07 -11.33 6.42
C TYR A 53 -12.21 -10.39 7.63
N PRO A 54 -13.14 -10.64 8.57
CA PRO A 54 -13.29 -9.79 9.73
C PRO A 54 -12.00 -9.83 10.55
N TRP A 55 -11.55 -8.65 10.97
CA TRP A 55 -10.49 -8.51 11.96
C TRP A 55 -11.07 -7.85 13.23
N PRO A 56 -10.84 -8.41 14.44
CA PRO A 56 -10.07 -9.63 14.70
C PRO A 56 -10.75 -10.88 14.13
N PRO A 57 -10.00 -11.97 13.89
CA PRO A 57 -10.58 -13.22 13.44
C PRO A 57 -11.58 -13.68 14.50
N VAL A 58 -12.81 -13.95 14.08
CA VAL A 58 -13.81 -14.67 14.90
C VAL A 58 -13.54 -16.16 14.91
#